data_AF-A0A845GR91-F1
#
_entry.id   AF-A0A845GR91-F1
#
_cell.length_a   1.000
_cell.length_b   1.000
_cell.length_c   1.000
_cell.angle_alpha   90.00
_cell.angle_beta   90.00
_cell.angle_gamma   90.00
#
_symmetry.space_group_name_H-M   'P 1'
#
loop_
_entity.id
_entity.type
_entity.pdbx_description
1 polymer ?
#
loop_
_entity_poly.entity_id
_entity_poly.type
_entity_poly.pdbx_seq_one_letter_code
_entity_poly.pdbx_strand_id
1 'polypeptide(L)'
;MCNDEDYRAARERTIKKMLNMCEWLTHDALVERIGQPWAEEAIVQWETEQRIFSIPSEDGKLYPRFQFDETMKPVLVIKDILALLAKDDSIAIAAWFIFKNGWIEKIVDGKIVSVAPMHALEDREAVLAAARNERGTHFA
;
A
#
# COMPACT_ATOMS: atom_id res chain seq x y z
N MET A 1 -24.77 -5.43 -21.34
CA MET A 1 -24.43 -4.22 -20.56
C MET A 1 -23.81 -4.71 -19.27
N CYS A 2 -22.51 -4.54 -19.07
CA CYS A 2 -21.89 -4.88 -17.79
C CYS A 2 -22.46 -3.93 -16.73
N ASN A 3 -22.94 -4.49 -15.62
CA ASN A 3 -23.58 -3.74 -14.53
C ASN A 3 -22.57 -2.83 -13.83
N ASP A 4 -22.53 -1.55 -14.21
CA ASP A 4 -21.71 -0.53 -13.55
C ASP A 4 -22.00 -0.42 -12.04
N GLU A 5 -23.24 -0.72 -11.62
CA GLU A 5 -23.64 -0.76 -10.21
C GLU A 5 -23.02 -1.94 -9.45
N ASP A 6 -22.93 -3.12 -10.07
CA ASP A 6 -22.29 -4.29 -9.45
C ASP A 6 -20.79 -4.08 -9.28
N TYR A 7 -20.15 -3.43 -10.26
CA TYR A 7 -18.73 -3.09 -10.20
C TYR A 7 -18.45 -2.06 -9.10
N ARG A 8 -19.28 -1.02 -8.97
CA ARG A 8 -19.18 -0.02 -7.88
C ARG A 8 -19.37 -0.66 -6.52
N ALA A 9 -20.42 -1.48 -6.35
CA ALA A 9 -20.69 -2.16 -5.09
C ALA A 9 -19.57 -3.16 -4.73
N ALA A 10 -18.99 -3.85 -5.71
CA ALA A 10 -17.83 -4.72 -5.49
C ALA A 10 -16.58 -3.92 -5.07
N ARG A 11 -16.33 -2.79 -5.73
CA ARG A 11 -15.20 -1.90 -5.40
C ARG A 11 -15.34 -1.31 -3.99
N GLU A 12 -16.52 -0.86 -3.61
CA GLU A 12 -16.80 -0.36 -2.25
C GLU A 12 -16.60 -1.44 -1.18
N ARG A 13 -17.06 -2.66 -1.43
CA ARG A 13 -16.79 -3.80 -0.52
C ARG A 13 -15.29 -4.05 -0.35
N THR A 14 -14.53 -3.99 -1.43
CA THR A 14 -13.06 -4.14 -1.40
C THR A 14 -12.41 -3.03 -0.59
N ILE A 15 -12.80 -1.77 -0.83
CA ILE A 15 -12.28 -0.61 -0.07
C ILE A 15 -12.59 -0.78 1.41
N LYS A 16 -13.84 -1.10 1.77
CA LYS A 16 -14.24 -1.30 3.17
C LYS A 16 -13.44 -2.44 3.83
N LYS A 17 -13.22 -3.55 3.13
CA LYS A 17 -12.43 -4.66 3.67
C LYS A 17 -10.97 -4.25 3.90
N MET A 18 -10.37 -3.60 2.91
CA MET A 18 -9.00 -3.11 2.95
C MET A 18 -8.78 -2.12 4.09
N LEU A 19 -9.71 -1.18 4.29
CA LEU A 19 -9.67 -0.20 5.39
C LEU A 19 -9.65 -0.85 6.78
N ASN A 20 -10.21 -2.06 6.93
CA ASN A 20 -10.22 -2.80 8.19
C ASN A 20 -9.01 -3.74 8.38
N MET A 21 -8.15 -3.90 7.38
CA MET A 21 -7.04 -4.87 7.41
C MET A 21 -5.70 -4.26 7.85
N CYS A 22 -5.59 -2.94 7.92
CA CYS A 22 -4.41 -2.26 8.44
C CYS A 22 -4.80 -0.93 9.11
N GLU A 23 -3.84 -0.32 9.79
CA GLU A 23 -3.99 1.02 10.34
C GLU A 23 -3.82 2.08 9.24
N TRP A 24 -4.65 3.12 9.29
CA TRP A 24 -4.64 4.25 8.39
C TRP A 24 -4.48 5.55 9.18
N LEU A 25 -3.69 6.46 8.63
CA LEU A 25 -3.45 7.79 9.20
C LEU A 25 -4.11 8.83 8.32
N THR A 26 -4.85 9.75 8.93
CA THR A 26 -5.20 11.00 8.25
C THR A 26 -3.94 11.85 8.07
N HIS A 27 -4.01 12.86 7.20
CA HIS A 27 -2.92 13.82 7.05
C HIS A 27 -2.53 14.44 8.41
N ASP A 28 -3.51 14.92 9.17
CA ASP A 28 -3.26 15.57 10.47
C ASP A 28 -2.66 14.62 11.50
N ALA A 29 -3.14 13.36 11.56
CA ALA A 29 -2.57 12.35 12.43
C ALA A 29 -1.14 11.97 12.04
N LEU A 30 -0.80 12.01 10.74
CA LEU A 30 0.56 11.78 10.28
C LEU A 30 1.48 12.94 10.67
N VAL A 31 1.05 14.19 10.48
CA VAL A 31 1.78 15.39 10.92
C VAL A 31 2.04 15.34 12.43
N GLU A 32 1.00 15.04 13.22
CA GLU A 32 1.10 14.92 14.68
C GLU A 32 2.09 13.83 15.10
N ARG A 33 2.06 12.65 14.46
CA ARG A 33 2.97 11.54 14.76
C ARG A 33 4.42 11.81 14.38
N ILE A 34 4.67 12.56 13.31
CA ILE A 34 6.03 13.01 12.97
C ILE A 34 6.50 14.00 14.05
N GLY A 35 5.61 14.90 14.50
CA GLY A 35 5.86 15.79 15.63
C GLY A 35 6.99 16.79 15.39
N GLN A 36 7.32 17.07 14.13
CA GLN A 36 8.37 18.01 13.74
C GLN A 36 7.76 19.22 13.03
N PRO A 37 8.37 20.42 13.17
CA PRO A 37 7.88 21.61 12.47
C PRO A 37 7.87 21.49 10.94
N TRP A 38 8.71 20.61 10.39
CA TRP A 38 8.86 20.37 8.95
C TRP A 38 8.02 19.19 8.42
N ALA A 39 7.11 18.65 9.24
CA ALA A 39 6.36 17.44 8.92
C ALA A 39 5.52 17.59 7.64
N GLU A 40 4.85 18.73 7.48
CA GLU A 40 4.02 18.99 6.30
C GLU A 40 4.86 19.01 5.01
N GLU A 41 5.97 19.76 5.00
CA GLU A 41 6.86 19.83 3.86
C GLU A 41 7.47 18.47 3.52
N ALA A 42 7.82 17.69 4.55
CA ALA A 42 8.33 16.34 4.35
C ALA A 42 7.29 15.40 3.72
N ILE A 43 6.03 15.44 4.16
CA ILE A 43 4.95 14.62 3.57
C ILE A 43 4.76 14.96 2.10
N VAL A 44 4.69 16.26 1.76
CA VAL A 44 4.56 16.72 0.37
C VAL A 44 5.75 16.26 -0.48
N GLN A 45 6.97 16.36 0.07
CA GLN A 45 8.17 15.90 -0.61
C GLN A 45 8.14 14.38 -0.83
N TRP A 46 7.75 13.59 0.18
CA TRP A 46 7.68 12.14 0.10
C TRP A 46 6.61 11.67 -0.91
N GLU A 47 5.46 12.34 -1.00
CA GLU A 47 4.47 12.06 -2.06
C GLU A 47 5.02 12.38 -3.45
N THR A 48 5.66 13.55 -3.60
CA THR A 48 6.25 13.99 -4.88
C THR A 48 7.36 13.05 -5.36
N GLU A 49 8.19 12.56 -4.44
CA GLU A 49 9.25 11.59 -4.71
C GLU A 49 8.75 10.14 -4.82
N GLN A 50 7.43 9.92 -4.74
CA GLN A 50 6.78 8.61 -4.72
C GLN A 50 7.37 7.66 -3.66
N ARG A 51 7.75 8.20 -2.50
CA ARG A 51 8.23 7.44 -1.35
C ARG A 51 7.10 6.92 -0.47
N ILE A 52 5.95 7.57 -0.55
CA ILE A 52 4.70 7.18 0.09
C ILE A 52 3.55 7.36 -0.90
N PHE A 53 2.42 6.73 -0.62
CA PHE A 53 1.16 6.97 -1.31
C PHE A 53 0.01 7.19 -0.32
N SER A 54 -1.07 7.79 -0.81
CA SER A 54 -2.33 7.97 -0.09
C SER A 54 -3.51 7.51 -0.94
N ILE A 55 -4.61 7.14 -0.28
CA ILE A 55 -5.90 6.90 -0.94
C ILE A 55 -6.86 8.06 -0.64
N PRO A 56 -7.77 8.40 -1.57
CA PRO A 56 -8.82 9.36 -1.29
C PRO A 56 -9.82 8.82 -0.27
N SER A 57 -10.33 9.71 0.57
CA SER A 57 -11.38 9.47 1.57
C SER A 57 -12.27 10.72 1.67
N GLU A 58 -13.40 10.60 2.39
CA GLU A 58 -14.32 11.74 2.60
C GLU A 58 -13.62 12.91 3.32
N ASP A 59 -12.73 12.61 4.26
CA ASP A 59 -11.97 13.59 5.06
C ASP A 59 -10.61 13.98 4.43
N GLY A 60 -10.43 13.71 3.14
CA GLY A 60 -9.19 14.01 2.41
C GLY A 60 -8.35 12.77 2.12
N LYS A 61 -7.11 12.72 2.62
CA LYS A 61 -6.14 11.64 2.32
C LYS A 61 -5.98 10.68 3.49
N LEU A 62 -5.91 9.39 3.18
CA LEU A 62 -5.52 8.34 4.12
C LEU A 62 -4.20 7.69 3.70
N TYR A 63 -3.27 7.62 4.65
CA TYR A 63 -1.95 7.03 4.51
C TYR A 63 -1.88 5.69 5.25
N PRO A 64 -1.61 4.56 4.55
CA PRO A 64 -1.40 3.29 5.23
C PRO A 64 -0.20 3.35 6.17
N ARG A 65 -0.38 2.97 7.46
CA ARG A 65 0.66 3.05 8.50
C ARG A 65 1.91 2.24 8.18
N PHE A 66 1.78 1.11 7.48
CA PHE A 66 2.88 0.20 7.17
C PHE A 66 3.97 0.83 6.29
N GLN A 67 3.67 1.95 5.62
CA GLN A 67 4.65 2.66 4.79
C GLN A 67 5.72 3.39 5.61
N PHE A 68 5.51 3.52 6.92
CA PHE A 68 6.41 4.22 7.82
C PHE A 68 7.07 3.25 8.79
N ASP A 69 8.33 3.49 9.12
CA ASP A 69 9.02 2.75 10.17
C ASP A 69 8.58 3.20 11.58
N GLU A 70 9.26 2.71 12.60
CA GLU A 70 9.01 3.08 14.00
C GLU A 70 9.32 4.55 14.29
N THR A 71 10.16 5.19 13.46
CA THR A 71 10.56 6.60 13.56
C THR A 71 9.71 7.53 12.69
N MET A 72 8.60 7.03 12.14
CA MET A 72 7.70 7.74 11.22
C MET A 72 8.37 8.21 9.92
N LYS A 73 9.43 7.51 9.48
CA LYS A 73 10.06 7.75 8.17
C LYS A 73 9.58 6.75 7.13
N PRO A 74 9.48 7.11 5.84
CA PRO A 74 9.08 6.17 4.80
C PRO A 74 10.04 4.98 4.69
N VAL A 75 9.49 3.77 4.67
CA VAL A 75 10.23 2.53 4.44
C VAL A 75 10.75 2.54 3.00
N LEU A 76 12.07 2.40 2.84
CA LEU A 76 12.74 2.63 1.55
C LEU A 76 12.21 1.75 0.41
N VAL A 77 11.84 0.50 0.70
CA VAL A 77 11.34 -0.44 -0.32
C VAL A 77 10.01 -0.01 -0.94
N ILE A 78 9.22 0.82 -0.25
CA ILE A 78 7.93 1.30 -0.77
C ILE A 78 8.13 2.06 -2.08
N LYS A 79 9.14 2.94 -2.14
CA LYS A 79 9.49 3.69 -3.36
C LYS A 79 9.76 2.75 -4.55
N ASP A 80 10.55 1.72 -4.31
CA ASP A 80 10.96 0.77 -5.36
C ASP A 80 9.76 -0.08 -5.83
N ILE A 81 8.88 -0.48 -4.93
CA ILE A 81 7.64 -1.19 -5.26
C ILE A 81 6.72 -0.29 -6.08
N LEU A 82 6.51 0.96 -5.67
CA LEU A 82 5.67 1.92 -6.39
C LEU A 82 6.17 2.15 -7.83
N ALA A 83 7.48 2.27 -8.01
CA ALA A 83 8.11 2.40 -9.33
C ALA A 83 7.90 1.15 -10.21
N LEU A 84 7.87 -0.04 -9.60
CA LEU A 84 7.64 -1.30 -10.30
C LEU A 84 6.17 -1.51 -10.65
N LEU A 85 5.23 -1.19 -9.76
CA LEU A 85 3.80 -1.33 -10.04
C LEU A 85 3.34 -0.33 -11.10
N ALA A 86 3.78 0.94 -11.00
CA ALA A 86 3.40 2.06 -11.85
C ALA A 86 1.89 2.08 -12.19
N LYS A 87 1.06 1.88 -11.16
CA LYS A 87 -0.40 1.99 -11.25
C LYS A 87 -0.78 3.42 -10.86
N ASP A 88 -1.72 4.01 -11.59
CA ASP A 88 -2.25 5.35 -11.24
C ASP A 88 -3.37 5.27 -10.19
N ASP A 89 -4.02 4.11 -10.06
CA ASP A 89 -5.07 3.89 -9.05
C ASP A 89 -4.44 3.56 -7.69
N SER A 90 -4.45 4.54 -6.78
CA SER A 90 -3.92 4.39 -5.43
C SER A 90 -4.68 3.35 -4.59
N ILE A 91 -5.95 3.09 -4.89
CA ILE A 91 -6.71 2.02 -4.23
C ILE A 91 -6.21 0.65 -4.72
N ALA A 92 -5.88 0.52 -6.01
CA ALA A 92 -5.29 -0.71 -6.53
C ALA A 92 -3.87 -0.94 -5.96
N ILE A 93 -3.08 0.12 -5.79
CA ILE A 93 -1.79 0.06 -5.08
C ILE A 93 -2.00 -0.44 -3.65
N ALA A 94 -2.90 0.19 -2.89
CA ALA A 94 -3.18 -0.18 -1.51
C ALA A 94 -3.63 -1.65 -1.40
N ALA A 95 -4.54 -2.08 -2.27
CA ALA A 95 -5.04 -3.45 -2.31
C ALA A 95 -3.90 -4.46 -2.55
N TRP A 96 -2.95 -4.14 -3.43
CA TRP A 96 -1.80 -4.99 -3.71
C TRP A 96 -0.94 -5.22 -2.45
N PHE A 97 -0.74 -4.19 -1.62
CA PHE A 97 0.02 -4.32 -0.37
C PHE A 97 -0.74 -5.08 0.73
N ILE A 98 -2.06 -4.93 0.80
CA ILE A 98 -2.87 -5.35 1.94
C ILE A 98 -3.43 -6.77 1.78
N PHE A 99 -3.79 -7.17 0.55
CA PHE A 99 -4.25 -8.52 0.31
C PHE A 99 -3.10 -9.52 0.17
N LYS A 100 -3.39 -10.79 0.40
CA LYS A 100 -2.43 -11.88 0.21
C LYS A 100 -1.92 -11.86 -1.23
N ASN A 101 -0.61 -11.92 -1.39
CA ASN A 101 0.03 -11.94 -2.70
C ASN A 101 0.59 -13.35 -2.95
N GLY A 102 0.13 -13.98 -4.03
CA GLY A 102 0.52 -15.37 -4.38
C GLY A 102 2.00 -15.54 -4.71
N TRP A 103 2.73 -14.45 -4.95
CA TRP A 103 4.17 -14.46 -5.24
C TRP A 103 5.04 -14.31 -3.99
N ILE A 104 4.44 -14.06 -2.83
CA ILE A 104 5.17 -13.93 -1.56
C ILE A 104 4.71 -15.05 -0.63
N GLU A 105 5.61 -15.99 -0.39
CA GLU A 105 5.35 -17.15 0.44
C GLU A 105 6.23 -17.12 1.69
N LYS A 106 5.65 -17.46 2.85
CA LYS A 106 6.39 -17.72 4.09
C LYS A 106 6.06 -19.14 4.58
N ILE A 107 7.00 -19.78 5.26
CA ILE A 107 6.76 -21.05 5.95
C ILE A 107 6.26 -20.73 7.36
N VAL A 108 5.04 -21.16 7.67
CA VAL A 108 4.44 -21.05 9.00
C VAL A 108 4.01 -22.44 9.42
N ASP A 109 4.51 -22.92 10.56
CA ASP A 109 4.25 -24.27 11.08
C ASP A 109 4.46 -25.40 10.06
N GLY A 110 5.53 -25.29 9.26
CA GLY A 110 5.87 -26.26 8.22
C GLY A 110 4.98 -26.20 6.96
N LYS A 111 4.10 -25.21 6.83
CA LYS A 111 3.25 -25.00 5.66
C LYS A 111 3.62 -23.73 4.92
N ILE A 112 3.62 -23.81 3.59
CA ILE A 112 3.78 -22.65 2.72
C ILE A 112 2.46 -21.87 2.72
N VAL A 113 2.53 -20.58 3.08
CA VAL A 113 1.38 -19.67 3.07
C VAL A 113 1.71 -18.40 2.30
N SER A 114 0.79 -17.96 1.44
CA SER A 114 0.88 -16.65 0.80
C SER A 114 0.63 -15.54 1.81
N VAL A 115 1.50 -14.53 1.83
CA VAL A 115 1.42 -13.39 2.74
C VAL A 115 1.16 -12.09 1.99
N ALA A 116 0.61 -11.10 2.68
CA ALA A 116 0.44 -9.77 2.11
C ALA A 116 1.78 -9.03 2.05
N PRO A 117 2.10 -8.26 1.00
CA PRO A 117 3.38 -7.56 0.88
C PRO A 117 3.69 -6.63 2.06
N MET A 118 2.67 -6.02 2.68
CA MET A 118 2.86 -5.21 3.89
C MET A 118 3.49 -5.98 5.07
N HIS A 119 3.36 -7.31 5.12
CA HIS A 119 3.96 -8.19 6.14
C HIS A 119 5.30 -8.80 5.71
N ALA A 120 5.84 -8.36 4.57
CA ALA A 120 7.09 -8.86 3.99
C ALA A 120 8.03 -7.72 3.56
N LEU A 121 7.79 -6.46 3.99
CA LEU A 121 8.60 -5.30 3.60
C LEU A 121 10.08 -5.40 4.00
N GLU A 122 10.39 -6.22 5.01
CA GLU A 122 11.75 -6.59 5.43
C GLU A 122 12.49 -7.48 4.41
N ASP A 123 11.75 -8.30 3.67
CA ASP A 123 12.27 -9.15 2.59
C ASP A 123 12.16 -8.40 1.27
N ARG A 124 13.10 -7.48 1.08
CA ARG A 124 13.19 -6.61 -0.10
C ARG A 124 13.18 -7.39 -1.40
N GLU A 125 13.85 -8.54 -1.47
CA GLU A 125 13.91 -9.30 -2.71
C GLU A 125 12.55 -9.92 -3.06
N ALA A 126 11.88 -10.53 -2.08
CA ALA A 126 10.57 -11.14 -2.28
C ALA A 126 9.52 -10.12 -2.74
N VAL A 127 9.42 -8.96 -2.08
CA VAL A 127 8.41 -7.94 -2.44
C VAL A 127 8.67 -7.32 -3.81
N LEU A 128 9.94 -7.11 -4.20
CA LEU A 128 10.28 -6.58 -5.51
C LEU A 128 10.07 -7.62 -6.63
N ALA A 129 10.35 -8.89 -6.36
CA ALA A 129 10.03 -9.98 -7.29
C ALA A 129 8.51 -10.08 -7.52
N ALA A 130 7.72 -10.04 -6.44
CA ALA A 130 6.26 -10.03 -6.52
C ALA A 130 5.72 -8.84 -7.33
N ALA A 131 6.26 -7.63 -7.11
CA ALA A 131 5.85 -6.44 -7.85
C ALA A 131 6.16 -6.54 -9.35
N ARG A 132 7.29 -7.16 -9.73
CA ARG A 132 7.62 -7.44 -11.15
C ARG A 132 6.65 -8.43 -11.78
N ASN A 133 6.32 -9.51 -11.08
CA ASN A 133 5.39 -10.53 -11.56
C ASN A 133 3.97 -9.97 -11.77
N GLU A 134 3.50 -9.12 -10.84
CA GLU A 134 2.21 -8.41 -10.97
C GLU A 134 2.11 -7.63 -12.29
N ARG A 135 3.16 -6.89 -12.65
CA ARG A 135 3.20 -6.15 -13.92
C ARG A 135 3.15 -7.08 -15.12
N GLY A 136 3.80 -8.25 -15.04
CA GLY A 136 3.78 -9.26 -16.10
C GLY A 136 2.40 -9.87 -16.33
N THR A 137 1.56 -9.99 -15.29
CA THR A 137 0.22 -10.58 -15.39
C THR A 137 -0.85 -9.67 -15.99
N HIS A 138 -0.59 -8.36 -16.08
CA HIS A 138 -1.52 -7.40 -16.72
C HIS A 138 -1.32 -7.25 -18.24
N PHE A 139 -0.46 -8.08 -18.84
CA PHE A 139 -0.33 -8.24 -20.30
C PHE A 139 -0.53 -9.71 -20.68
N ALA A 140 -1.79 -10.15 -20.72
CA ALA A 140 -2.24 -11.35 -21.43
C ALA A 140 -3.67 -11.14 -21.94
#